data_AF-A0A161Z8D8-F1
#
_entry.id   AF-A0A161Z8D8-F1
#
_cell.length_a   1.000
_cell.length_b   1.000
_cell.length_c   1.000
_cell.angle_alpha   90.00
_cell.angle_beta   90.00
_cell.angle_gamma   90.00
#
_symmetry.space_group_name_H-M   'P 1'
#
loop_
_entity.id
_entity.type
_entity.pdbx_description
1 polymer ?
#
loop_
_entity_poly.entity_id
_entity_poly.type
_entity_poly.pdbx_seq_one_letter_code
_entity_poly.pdbx_strand_id
1 'polypeptide(L)'
;MVPPRKGRNYPGLKFFEQKLSNDAQTARFEVPLTSKEGGCPLVLDTFAYEIDAKYGADFRNVGRAHTGISFRDGNAASPVPPSVLVLQKQCQWFFRTAGPERYIVKILKCKSVETPDQASDSDIKGPMQRAQFAGKTIKVIFSIAKEETPYMGDTWVKFPEGWKRCMGKNLADPYAFCRDNTTDFKPFKMPDGRDCTVYPNCTEQGK
;
A
#
# COMPACT_ATOMS: atom_id res chain seq x y z
N MET A 1 1.05 9.96 3.49
CA MET A 1 1.93 11.02 2.95
C MET A 1 2.09 10.76 1.46
N VAL A 2 1.72 11.70 0.58
CA VAL A 2 1.97 11.54 -0.87
C VAL A 2 3.43 11.91 -1.10
N PRO A 3 4.28 11.00 -1.60
CA PRO A 3 5.67 11.30 -1.79
C PRO A 3 5.84 12.35 -2.89
N PRO A 4 6.89 13.16 -2.77
CA PRO A 4 7.15 14.24 -3.72
C PRO A 4 7.37 13.71 -5.15
N ARG A 5 6.95 14.49 -6.15
CA ARG A 5 6.99 14.08 -7.57
C ARG A 5 8.31 14.43 -8.24
N LYS A 6 8.91 13.49 -8.97
CA LYS A 6 10.11 13.71 -9.78
C LYS A 6 9.97 14.94 -10.70
N GLY A 7 11.02 15.76 -10.79
CA GLY A 7 11.06 16.96 -11.64
C GLY A 7 10.67 18.28 -10.95
N ARG A 8 10.32 18.25 -9.66
CA ARG A 8 10.24 19.45 -8.82
C ARG A 8 11.40 19.48 -7.84
N ASN A 9 11.93 20.67 -7.58
CA ASN A 9 12.92 20.84 -6.53
C ASN A 9 12.21 20.77 -5.18
N TYR A 10 12.61 19.80 -4.35
CA TYR A 10 12.16 19.67 -2.97
C TYR A 10 13.36 19.79 -2.06
N PRO A 11 13.69 21.01 -1.60
CA PRO A 11 14.78 21.21 -0.65
C PRO A 11 14.59 20.30 0.57
N GLY A 12 15.65 19.58 0.94
CA GLY A 12 15.67 18.67 2.08
C GLY A 12 15.16 17.25 1.82
N LEU A 13 14.85 16.89 0.58
CA LEU A 13 14.41 15.53 0.22
C LEU A 13 15.41 14.85 -0.71
N LYS A 14 15.77 13.61 -0.36
CA LYS A 14 16.61 12.74 -1.19
C LYS A 14 15.81 11.51 -1.61
N PHE A 15 15.79 11.24 -2.92
CA PHE A 15 15.05 10.13 -3.51
C PHE A 15 15.99 8.99 -3.84
N PHE A 16 15.51 7.78 -3.59
CA PHE A 16 16.18 6.53 -3.95
C PHE A 16 15.19 5.72 -4.77
N GLU A 17 15.61 5.23 -5.94
CA GLU A 17 14.73 4.52 -6.87
C GLU A 17 15.30 3.14 -7.17
N GLN A 18 14.41 2.14 -7.20
CA GLN A 18 14.68 0.83 -7.79
C GLN A 18 13.70 0.64 -8.95
N LYS A 19 14.19 0.17 -10.10
CA LYS A 19 13.34 -0.12 -11.25
C LYS A 19 12.38 -1.27 -10.93
N LEU A 20 11.12 -1.11 -11.32
CA LEU A 20 10.10 -2.16 -11.23
C LEU A 20 10.59 -3.43 -11.95
N SER A 21 10.45 -4.58 -11.30
CA SER A 21 10.62 -5.89 -11.91
C SER A 21 9.43 -6.79 -11.60
N ASN A 22 9.24 -7.82 -12.43
CA ASN A 22 8.30 -8.89 -12.17
C ASN A 22 8.87 -9.95 -11.20
N ASP A 23 10.19 -9.97 -11.02
CA ASP A 23 10.88 -10.88 -10.12
C ASP A 23 10.99 -10.30 -8.71
N ALA A 24 11.23 -11.15 -7.72
CA ALA A 24 11.52 -10.70 -6.36
C ALA A 24 12.79 -9.83 -6.33
N GLN A 25 12.70 -8.64 -5.75
CA GLN A 25 13.80 -7.68 -5.69
C GLN A 25 14.24 -7.39 -4.25
N THR A 26 15.51 -7.04 -4.10
CA THR A 26 16.04 -6.43 -2.88
C THR A 26 16.71 -5.12 -3.27
N ALA A 27 16.37 -4.04 -2.56
CA ALA A 27 17.07 -2.76 -2.66
C ALA A 27 17.98 -2.56 -1.45
N ARG A 28 19.12 -1.91 -1.66
CA ARG A 28 20.02 -1.47 -0.59
C ARG A 28 20.39 -0.02 -0.83
N PHE A 29 20.24 0.79 0.21
CA PHE A 29 20.52 2.21 0.17
C PHE A 29 21.32 2.61 1.39
N GLU A 30 22.35 3.43 1.18
CA GLU A 30 23.03 4.13 2.26
C GLU A 30 22.37 5.48 2.45
N VAL A 31 21.74 5.65 3.62
CA VAL A 31 20.97 6.86 3.95
C VAL A 31 21.74 7.66 4.99
N PRO A 32 22.20 8.89 4.65
CA PRO A 32 22.89 9.72 5.62
C PRO A 32 21.90 10.23 6.68
N LEU A 33 22.31 10.21 7.95
CA LEU A 33 21.50 10.73 9.06
C LEU A 33 21.48 12.26 9.11
N THR A 34 22.42 12.91 8.45
CA THR A 34 22.55 14.36 8.34
C THR A 34 23.00 14.74 6.94
N SER A 35 22.53 15.87 6.43
CA SER A 35 22.97 16.43 5.15
C SER A 35 23.18 17.95 5.27
N LYS A 36 23.80 18.56 4.26
CA LYS A 36 23.96 20.02 4.18
C LYS A 36 23.43 20.48 2.84
N GLU A 37 22.48 21.39 2.85
CA GLU A 37 21.85 21.93 1.65
C GLU A 37 21.73 23.44 1.76
N GLY A 38 22.24 24.18 0.77
CA GLY A 38 22.24 25.65 0.80
C GLY A 38 22.98 26.27 2.00
N GLY A 39 23.90 25.52 2.65
CA GLY A 39 24.58 25.97 3.86
C GLY A 39 23.91 25.56 5.18
N CYS A 40 22.64 25.15 5.13
CA CYS A 40 21.88 24.74 6.30
C CYS A 40 22.13 23.25 6.64
N PRO A 41 22.47 22.91 7.89
CA PRO A 41 22.51 21.53 8.32
C PRO A 41 21.08 20.99 8.42
N LEU A 42 20.86 19.84 7.79
CA LEU A 42 19.60 19.10 7.82
C LEU A 42 19.84 17.76 8.49
N VAL A 43 18.78 17.22 9.08
CA VAL A 43 18.79 15.94 9.78
C VAL A 43 17.71 15.03 9.20
N LEU A 44 17.96 13.72 9.21
CA LEU A 44 16.99 12.74 8.78
C LEU A 44 15.80 12.74 9.73
N ASP A 45 14.68 13.27 9.28
CA ASP A 45 13.41 13.22 10.02
C ASP A 45 12.64 11.92 9.71
N THR A 46 12.42 11.64 8.43
CA THR A 46 11.62 10.48 8.01
C THR A 46 12.27 9.81 6.81
N PHE A 47 12.32 8.48 6.84
CA PHE A 47 12.63 7.65 5.68
C PHE A 47 11.35 6.95 5.21
N ALA A 48 10.74 7.47 4.16
CA ALA A 48 9.50 6.97 3.58
C ALA A 48 9.77 6.03 2.40
N TYR A 49 9.00 4.96 2.32
CA TYR A 49 9.00 3.99 1.24
C TYR A 49 7.69 4.11 0.45
N GLU A 50 7.80 4.23 -0.87
CA GLU A 50 6.70 4.03 -1.81
C GLU A 50 6.86 2.64 -2.44
N ILE A 51 5.80 1.85 -2.42
CA ILE A 51 5.78 0.50 -2.99
C ILE A 51 4.73 0.50 -4.08
N ASP A 52 5.17 0.31 -5.31
CA ASP A 52 4.32 0.20 -6.48
C ASP A 52 4.22 -1.27 -6.90
N ALA A 53 3.00 -1.72 -7.18
CA ALA A 53 2.73 -3.06 -7.72
C ALA A 53 1.73 -2.96 -8.88
N LYS A 54 2.03 -3.61 -10.01
CA LYS A 54 1.10 -3.69 -11.15
C LYS A 54 0.10 -4.81 -10.94
N TYR A 55 -1.16 -4.57 -11.31
CA TYR A 55 -2.22 -5.59 -11.32
C TYR A 55 -2.89 -5.73 -12.70
N GLY A 56 -2.39 -5.05 -13.73
CA GLY A 56 -2.87 -5.15 -15.10
C GLY A 56 -1.89 -4.53 -16.09
N ALA A 57 -2.17 -4.69 -17.39
CA ALA A 57 -1.30 -4.22 -18.46
C ALA A 57 -1.25 -2.69 -18.55
N ASP A 58 -2.42 -2.03 -18.45
CA ASP A 58 -2.55 -0.57 -18.50
C ASP A 58 -1.62 0.12 -17.48
N PHE A 59 -1.06 1.27 -17.87
CA PHE A 59 -0.12 2.02 -17.05
C PHE A 59 -0.75 2.58 -15.76
N ARG A 60 -2.09 2.68 -15.70
CA ARG A 60 -2.86 3.12 -14.54
C ARG A 60 -3.21 1.97 -13.60
N ASN A 61 -3.04 0.72 -14.03
CA ASN A 61 -3.31 -0.47 -13.22
C ASN A 61 -2.16 -0.76 -12.25
N VAL A 62 -1.87 0.23 -11.40
CA VAL A 62 -0.81 0.22 -10.38
C VAL A 62 -1.43 0.54 -9.02
N GLY A 63 -1.17 -0.31 -8.04
CA GLY A 63 -1.46 -0.05 -6.65
C GLY A 63 -0.22 0.49 -5.95
N ARG A 64 -0.44 1.45 -5.05
CA ARG A 64 0.62 2.15 -4.34
C ARG A 64 0.37 2.12 -2.85
N ALA A 65 1.37 1.68 -2.10
CA ALA A 65 1.37 1.74 -0.64
C ALA A 65 2.49 2.68 -0.16
N HIS A 66 2.21 3.41 0.91
CA HIS A 66 3.16 4.29 1.57
C HIS A 66 3.40 3.80 2.99
N THR A 67 4.66 3.64 3.37
CA THR A 67 5.05 3.33 4.74
C THR A 67 6.35 4.04 5.03
N GLY A 68 6.81 4.06 6.28
CA GLY A 68 8.03 4.78 6.60
C GLY A 68 8.56 4.51 7.98
N ILE A 69 9.65 5.21 8.26
CA ILE A 69 10.28 5.25 9.57
C ILE A 69 10.51 6.70 9.93
N SER A 70 10.06 7.11 11.10
CA SER A 70 10.36 8.42 11.66
C SER A 70 11.49 8.35 12.67
N PHE A 71 12.27 9.42 12.70
CA PHE A 71 13.44 9.60 13.54
C PHE A 71 13.29 10.90 14.32
N ARG A 72 13.77 10.89 15.56
CA ARG A 72 13.90 12.07 16.40
C ARG A 72 15.26 12.08 17.06
N ASP A 73 15.66 13.25 17.51
CA ASP A 73 16.71 13.32 18.50
C ASP A 73 16.18 12.77 19.83
N GLY A 74 17.00 12.00 20.53
CA GLY A 74 16.58 11.31 21.75
C GLY A 74 17.39 11.76 22.95
N ASN A 75 16.83 11.52 24.13
CA ASN A 75 17.53 11.60 25.41
C ASN A 75 18.05 10.20 25.79
N ALA A 76 18.99 10.11 26.74
CA ALA A 76 19.77 8.90 27.08
C ALA A 76 18.98 7.62 27.43
N ALA A 77 17.65 7.71 27.63
CA ALA A 77 16.80 6.62 28.10
C ALA A 77 16.14 5.76 26.98
N SER A 78 16.46 5.98 25.70
CA SER A 78 15.84 5.20 24.61
C SER A 78 16.50 3.83 24.45
N PRO A 79 15.73 2.74 24.30
CA PRO A 79 16.28 1.41 24.06
C PRO A 79 17.19 1.40 22.83
N VAL A 80 18.41 0.87 23.00
CA VAL A 80 19.37 0.77 21.90
C VAL A 80 18.87 -0.29 20.91
N PRO A 81 18.66 0.06 19.61
CA PRO A 81 18.21 -0.90 18.62
C PRO A 81 19.31 -1.93 18.31
N PRO A 82 18.93 -3.15 17.88
CA PRO A 82 19.89 -4.16 17.42
C PRO A 82 20.70 -3.66 16.21
N SER A 83 21.83 -4.30 15.92
CA SER A 83 22.66 -4.01 14.74
C SER A 83 21.88 -4.09 13.42
N VAL A 84 20.95 -5.05 13.35
CA VAL A 84 19.97 -5.19 12.27
C VAL A 84 18.57 -5.15 12.86
N LEU A 85 17.82 -4.08 12.57
CA LEU A 85 16.40 -3.98 12.90
C LEU A 85 15.58 -4.55 11.75
N VAL A 86 14.85 -5.63 12.00
CA VAL A 86 13.96 -6.24 11.01
C VAL A 86 12.54 -5.73 11.21
N LEU A 87 11.93 -5.19 10.15
CA LEU A 87 10.54 -4.76 10.12
C LEU A 87 9.78 -5.61 9.10
N GLN A 88 8.68 -6.24 9.52
CA GLN A 88 7.83 -7.03 8.64
C GLN A 88 6.57 -6.25 8.26
N LYS A 89 6.27 -6.25 6.97
CA LYS A 89 5.10 -5.59 6.39
C LYS A 89 4.29 -6.61 5.58
N GLN A 90 3.01 -6.71 5.89
CA GLN A 90 2.08 -7.53 5.12
C GLN A 90 1.21 -6.62 4.27
N CYS A 91 1.37 -6.75 2.97
CA CYS A 91 0.60 -6.07 1.95
C CYS A 91 -0.58 -6.91 1.51
N GLN A 92 -1.69 -6.26 1.18
CA GLN A 92 -2.89 -6.91 0.66
C GLN A 92 -3.49 -6.06 -0.44
N TRP A 93 -4.03 -6.74 -1.46
CA TRP A 93 -4.86 -6.13 -2.47
C TRP A 93 -6.29 -5.96 -1.97
N PHE A 94 -6.75 -4.72 -2.00
CA PHE A 94 -8.15 -4.37 -1.86
C PHE A 94 -8.72 -4.07 -3.22
N PHE A 95 -9.99 -4.42 -3.47
CA PHE A 95 -10.64 -4.12 -4.75
C PHE A 95 -11.94 -3.35 -4.59
N ARG A 96 -12.29 -2.56 -5.60
CA ARG A 96 -13.58 -1.88 -5.73
C ARG A 96 -13.89 -1.62 -7.20
N THR A 97 -15.14 -1.26 -7.48
CA THR A 97 -15.52 -0.70 -8.78
C THR A 97 -15.24 0.81 -8.83
N ALA A 98 -14.89 1.33 -10.00
CA ALA A 98 -14.70 2.76 -10.26
C ALA A 98 -15.30 3.19 -11.60
N GLY A 99 -15.81 4.43 -11.64
CA GLY A 99 -16.38 5.04 -12.83
C GLY A 99 -17.77 4.50 -13.23
N PRO A 100 -18.40 5.08 -14.26
CA PRO A 100 -19.74 4.70 -14.73
C PRO A 100 -19.77 3.28 -15.31
N GLU A 101 -18.65 2.82 -15.87
CA GLU A 101 -18.48 1.47 -16.39
C GLU A 101 -18.11 0.42 -15.32
N ARG A 102 -17.94 0.85 -14.06
CA ARG A 102 -17.69 -0.02 -12.91
C ARG A 102 -16.46 -0.93 -13.10
N TYR A 103 -15.35 -0.38 -13.59
CA TYR A 103 -14.10 -1.12 -13.69
C TYR A 103 -13.57 -1.51 -12.32
N ILE A 104 -13.07 -2.74 -12.20
CA ILE A 104 -12.30 -3.18 -11.03
C ILE A 104 -11.00 -2.39 -10.99
N VAL A 105 -10.79 -1.71 -9.87
CA VAL A 105 -9.50 -1.10 -9.51
C VAL A 105 -9.00 -1.73 -8.23
N LYS A 106 -7.69 -1.99 -8.17
CA LYS A 106 -7.05 -2.51 -6.96
C LYS A 106 -6.27 -1.43 -6.23
N ILE A 107 -6.29 -1.51 -4.91
CA ILE A 107 -5.62 -0.62 -3.98
C ILE A 107 -4.70 -1.50 -3.13
N LEU A 108 -3.40 -1.19 -3.16
CA LEU A 108 -2.43 -1.87 -2.32
C LEU A 108 -2.38 -1.18 -0.96
N LYS A 109 -2.55 -1.94 0.12
CA LYS A 109 -2.28 -1.46 1.49
C LYS A 109 -1.32 -2.40 2.17
N CYS A 110 -0.35 -1.84 2.90
CA CYS A 110 0.63 -2.61 3.67
C CYS A 110 0.54 -2.23 5.14
N LYS A 111 0.38 -3.22 6.01
CA LYS A 111 0.34 -3.04 7.47
C LYS A 111 1.58 -3.63 8.11
N SER A 112 1.98 -3.08 9.26
CA SER A 112 3.01 -3.71 10.10
C SER A 112 2.49 -5.05 10.63
N VAL A 113 3.34 -6.07 10.57
CA VAL A 113 3.12 -7.33 11.29
C VAL A 113 3.82 -7.18 12.63
N GLU A 114 3.16 -6.51 13.58
CA GLU A 114 3.68 -6.40 14.94
C GLU A 114 3.02 -7.44 15.85
N THR A 115 3.72 -7.88 16.89
CA THR A 115 3.12 -8.64 17.99
C THR A 115 2.01 -7.80 18.66
N PRO A 116 0.96 -8.42 19.23
CA PRO A 116 -0.24 -7.72 19.74
C PRO A 116 0.04 -6.49 20.64
N ASP A 117 1.13 -6.51 21.41
CA ASP A 117 1.53 -5.41 22.31
C ASP A 117 2.12 -4.16 21.63
N GLN A 118 2.36 -4.19 20.31
CA GLN A 118 2.96 -3.06 19.59
C GLN A 118 2.15 -2.56 18.38
N ALA A 119 0.93 -3.07 18.17
CA ALA A 119 0.07 -2.68 17.05
C ALA A 119 -0.26 -1.17 17.07
N SER A 120 0.58 -0.37 16.43
CA SER A 120 0.22 0.99 16.02
C SER A 120 -0.42 0.91 14.64
N ASP A 121 -1.60 1.53 14.51
CA ASP A 121 -2.28 1.74 13.21
C ASP A 121 -1.51 2.69 12.27
N SER A 122 -0.30 3.11 12.64
CA SER A 122 0.52 4.02 11.86
C SER A 122 1.28 3.29 10.75
N ASP A 123 1.11 3.77 9.52
CA ASP A 123 1.93 3.34 8.38
C ASP A 123 3.43 3.63 8.60
N ILE A 124 3.78 4.52 9.54
CA ILE A 124 5.13 4.94 9.88
C ILE A 124 5.54 4.36 11.25
N LYS A 125 6.69 3.68 11.32
CA LYS A 125 7.28 3.19 12.57
C LYS A 125 8.15 4.27 13.22
N GLY A 126 7.96 4.54 14.51
CA GLY A 126 8.77 5.51 15.25
C GLY A 126 7.94 6.48 16.09
N PRO A 127 8.51 7.60 16.56
CA PRO A 127 9.85 8.09 16.22
C PRO A 127 10.98 7.39 16.99
N MET A 128 12.00 6.93 16.27
CA MET A 128 13.19 6.26 16.83
C MET A 128 14.36 7.23 17.02
N GLN A 129 15.29 6.94 17.95
CA GLN A 129 16.41 7.85 18.20
C GLN A 129 17.44 7.82 17.05
N ARG A 130 17.54 8.90 16.28
CA ARG A 130 18.35 9.01 15.06
C ARG A 130 19.81 8.58 15.27
N ALA A 131 20.47 9.11 16.31
CA ALA A 131 21.88 8.85 16.59
C ALA A 131 22.18 7.36 16.84
N GLN A 132 21.20 6.60 17.35
CA GLN A 132 21.38 5.17 17.61
C GLN A 132 21.39 4.32 16.34
N PHE A 133 21.08 4.87 15.17
CA PHE A 133 21.10 4.16 13.87
C PHE A 133 22.37 4.38 13.06
N ALA A 134 23.34 5.14 13.58
CA ALA A 134 24.64 5.29 12.93
C ALA A 134 25.32 3.92 12.78
N GLY A 135 25.66 3.54 11.54
CA GLY A 135 26.28 2.25 11.23
C GLY A 135 25.36 1.02 11.38
N LYS A 136 24.05 1.22 11.59
CA LYS A 136 23.09 0.11 11.72
C LYS A 136 22.30 -0.12 10.44
N THR A 137 21.77 -1.33 10.31
CA THR A 137 20.94 -1.71 9.17
C THR A 137 19.48 -1.81 9.57
N ILE A 138 18.60 -1.24 8.75
CA ILE A 138 17.17 -1.49 8.83
C ILE A 138 16.79 -2.39 7.65
N LYS A 139 16.25 -3.56 7.93
CA LYS A 139 15.78 -4.53 6.94
C LYS A 139 14.26 -4.55 6.96
N VAL A 140 13.63 -4.06 5.91
CA VAL A 140 12.18 -4.14 5.74
C VAL A 140 11.85 -5.32 4.83
N ILE A 141 10.97 -6.22 5.29
CA ILE A 141 10.54 -7.40 4.55
C ILE A 141 9.07 -7.22 4.20
N PHE A 142 8.77 -7.20 2.90
CA PHE A 142 7.41 -7.13 2.38
C PHE A 142 6.92 -8.52 2.00
N SER A 143 5.68 -8.82 2.41
CA SER A 143 4.94 -10.01 1.98
C SER A 143 3.62 -9.56 1.38
N ILE A 144 3.07 -10.32 0.44
CA ILE A 144 1.75 -10.04 -0.15
C ILE A 144 0.78 -11.16 0.19
N ALA A 145 -0.38 -10.80 0.73
CA ALA A 145 -1.46 -11.72 1.03
C ALA A 145 -2.03 -12.29 -0.28
N LYS A 146 -2.34 -13.59 -0.27
CA LYS A 146 -2.94 -14.28 -1.41
C LYS A 146 -4.40 -13.89 -1.63
N GLU A 147 -5.12 -13.62 -0.54
CA GLU A 147 -6.53 -13.28 -0.59
C GLU A 147 -6.73 -11.76 -0.74
N GLU A 148 -7.65 -11.41 -1.63
CA GLU A 148 -8.08 -10.03 -1.83
C GLU A 148 -9.43 -9.80 -1.18
N THR A 149 -9.64 -8.59 -0.66
CA THR A 149 -10.89 -8.22 0.02
C THR A 149 -11.47 -6.93 -0.54
N PRO A 150 -12.79 -6.73 -0.43
CA PRO A 150 -13.41 -5.45 -0.74
C PRO A 150 -12.72 -4.30 -0.01
N TYR A 151 -12.46 -3.20 -0.72
CA TYR A 151 -11.93 -1.97 -0.11
C TYR A 151 -12.88 -1.38 0.94
N MET A 152 -14.19 -1.50 0.69
CA MET A 152 -15.25 -1.01 1.55
C MET A 152 -16.13 -2.18 2.00
N GLY A 153 -16.36 -2.28 3.30
CA GLY A 153 -17.31 -3.25 3.87
C GLY A 153 -18.73 -3.01 3.36
N ASP A 154 -19.57 -4.06 3.41
CA ASP A 154 -20.97 -4.03 2.98
C ASP A 154 -21.19 -3.55 1.54
N THR A 155 -20.25 -3.80 0.62
CA THR A 155 -20.44 -3.45 -0.80
C THR A 155 -20.27 -4.63 -1.75
N TRP A 156 -19.95 -5.79 -1.20
CA TRP A 156 -19.80 -7.07 -1.89
C TRP A 156 -20.23 -8.20 -0.97
N VAL A 157 -20.77 -9.27 -1.56
CA VAL A 157 -21.10 -10.50 -0.84
C VAL A 157 -20.15 -11.61 -1.29
N LYS A 158 -19.58 -12.34 -0.33
CA LYS A 158 -18.68 -13.47 -0.59
C LYS A 158 -19.50 -14.73 -0.82
N PHE A 159 -19.32 -15.35 -1.98
CA PHE A 159 -19.86 -16.65 -2.37
C PHE A 159 -18.72 -17.65 -2.58
N PRO A 160 -18.99 -18.97 -2.65
CA PRO A 160 -17.98 -19.98 -2.97
C PRO A 160 -17.24 -19.71 -4.28
N GLU A 161 -17.93 -19.18 -5.29
CA GLU A 161 -17.36 -18.84 -6.60
C GLU A 161 -16.53 -17.54 -6.61
N GLY A 162 -16.67 -16.69 -5.59
CA GLY A 162 -16.01 -15.39 -5.50
C GLY A 162 -16.92 -14.30 -4.91
N TRP A 163 -16.63 -13.05 -5.23
CA TRP A 163 -17.35 -11.88 -4.73
C TRP A 163 -18.31 -11.33 -5.77
N LYS A 164 -19.56 -11.08 -5.36
CA LYS A 164 -20.57 -10.40 -6.19
C LYS A 164 -20.80 -8.97 -5.72
N ARG A 165 -20.87 -8.04 -6.67
CA ARG A 165 -21.05 -6.61 -6.39
C ARG A 165 -22.52 -6.33 -6.11
N CYS A 166 -22.82 -5.78 -4.93
CA CYS A 166 -24.19 -5.45 -4.56
C CYS A 166 -24.81 -4.42 -5.51
N MET A 167 -26.13 -4.52 -5.74
CA MET A 167 -26.85 -3.57 -6.59
C MET A 167 -26.79 -2.15 -6.03
N GLY A 168 -26.97 -1.98 -4.72
CA GLY A 168 -27.22 -0.69 -4.09
C GLY A 168 -28.60 -0.17 -4.46
N LYS A 169 -28.74 1.16 -4.63
CA LYS A 169 -30.02 1.75 -5.05
C LYS A 169 -30.39 1.43 -6.49
N ASN A 170 -29.40 1.34 -7.38
CA ASN A 170 -29.54 1.05 -8.81
C ASN A 170 -28.15 0.83 -9.46
N LEU A 171 -28.13 0.53 -10.76
CA LEU A 171 -26.89 0.33 -11.54
C LEU A 171 -25.93 1.54 -11.50
N ALA A 172 -26.47 2.76 -11.40
CA ALA A 172 -25.69 4.00 -11.37
C ALA A 172 -25.16 4.36 -9.98
N ASP A 173 -25.59 3.69 -8.91
CA ASP A 173 -25.11 3.91 -7.55
C ASP A 173 -23.62 3.52 -7.43
N PRO A 174 -22.69 4.49 -7.25
CA PRO A 174 -21.28 4.19 -7.21
C PRO A 174 -20.85 3.47 -5.92
N TYR A 175 -21.55 3.70 -4.81
CA TYR A 175 -21.22 3.12 -3.51
C TYR A 175 -21.70 1.68 -3.41
N ALA A 176 -22.94 1.47 -3.85
CA ALA A 176 -23.54 0.14 -3.97
C ALA A 176 -23.49 -0.68 -2.68
N PHE A 177 -23.92 -0.08 -1.57
CA PHE A 177 -24.02 -0.82 -0.30
C PHE A 177 -25.08 -1.91 -0.37
N CYS A 178 -24.82 -3.07 0.21
CA CYS A 178 -25.73 -4.22 0.20
C CYS A 178 -26.92 -3.96 1.12
N ARG A 179 -26.69 -3.41 2.32
CA ARG A 179 -27.76 -3.13 3.31
C ARG A 179 -28.66 -4.36 3.50
N ASP A 180 -28.03 -5.49 3.80
CA ASP A 180 -28.65 -6.81 3.96
C ASP A 180 -29.23 -7.45 2.68
N ASN A 181 -29.23 -6.76 1.54
CA ASN A 181 -29.58 -7.35 0.25
C ASN A 181 -28.45 -8.27 -0.24
N THR A 182 -28.74 -9.57 -0.33
CA THR A 182 -27.83 -10.62 -0.78
C THR A 182 -28.32 -11.35 -2.04
N THR A 183 -29.30 -10.78 -2.74
CA THR A 183 -29.93 -11.37 -3.93
C THR A 183 -29.69 -10.54 -5.19
N ASP A 184 -29.66 -9.21 -5.08
CA ASP A 184 -29.50 -8.32 -6.23
C ASP A 184 -28.06 -7.85 -6.40
N PHE A 185 -27.51 -8.18 -7.57
CA PHE A 185 -26.12 -7.88 -7.92
C PHE A 185 -26.03 -7.14 -9.25
N LYS A 186 -24.95 -6.37 -9.42
CA LYS A 186 -24.68 -5.68 -10.68
C LYS A 186 -23.39 -6.12 -11.32
N PRO A 187 -23.34 -6.13 -12.66
CA PRO A 187 -22.13 -6.47 -13.39
C PRO A 187 -21.09 -5.35 -13.26
N PHE A 188 -19.84 -5.73 -13.45
CA PHE A 188 -18.68 -4.85 -13.45
C PHE A 188 -17.71 -5.29 -14.54
N LYS A 189 -16.72 -4.43 -14.83
CA LYS A 189 -15.69 -4.72 -15.83
C LYS A 189 -14.37 -5.06 -15.16
N MET A 190 -13.69 -6.10 -15.62
CA MET A 190 -12.32 -6.39 -15.19
C MET A 190 -11.33 -5.37 -15.76
N PRO A 191 -10.10 -5.25 -15.24
CA PRO A 191 -9.11 -4.29 -15.72
C PRO A 191 -8.72 -4.46 -17.20
N ASP A 192 -9.04 -5.61 -17.79
CA ASP A 192 -8.86 -5.95 -19.21
C ASP A 192 -10.11 -5.68 -20.08
N GLY A 193 -11.19 -5.15 -19.49
CA GLY A 193 -12.42 -4.78 -20.20
C GLY A 193 -13.53 -5.83 -20.23
N ARG A 194 -13.27 -7.06 -19.76
CA ARG A 194 -14.29 -8.12 -19.75
C ARG A 194 -15.44 -7.79 -18.80
N ASP A 195 -16.67 -8.04 -19.26
CA ASP A 195 -17.88 -7.96 -18.43
C ASP A 195 -17.99 -9.19 -17.53
N CYS A 196 -18.23 -8.96 -16.24
CA CYS A 196 -18.23 -10.00 -15.22
C CYS A 196 -19.27 -9.73 -14.13
N THR A 197 -19.73 -10.79 -13.48
CA THR A 197 -20.62 -10.72 -12.30
C THR A 197 -19.95 -11.25 -11.02
N VAL A 198 -18.84 -11.99 -11.15
CA VAL A 198 -18.12 -12.64 -10.05
C VAL A 198 -16.62 -12.34 -10.10
N TYR A 199 -16.07 -11.88 -8.98
CA TYR A 199 -14.65 -11.55 -8.82
C TYR A 199 -13.92 -12.57 -7.94
N PRO A 200 -12.68 -13.00 -8.23
CA PRO A 200 -11.86 -12.64 -9.40
C PRO A 200 -12.12 -13.51 -10.64
N ASN A 201 -12.88 -14.59 -10.48
CA ASN A 201 -12.89 -15.71 -11.42
C ASN A 201 -13.66 -15.48 -12.72
N CYS A 202 -14.31 -14.33 -12.94
CA CYS A 202 -15.00 -13.91 -14.17
C CYS A 202 -15.25 -15.05 -15.18
N THR A 203 -16.21 -15.92 -14.84
CA THR A 203 -16.49 -17.15 -15.60
C THR A 203 -17.52 -16.93 -16.70
N GLU A 204 -18.06 -15.71 -16.84
CA GLU A 204 -19.02 -15.38 -17.89
C GLU A 204 -18.26 -15.15 -19.20
N GLN A 205 -17.91 -16.25 -19.88
CA GLN A 205 -17.59 -16.21 -21.28
C GLN A 205 -18.88 -15.95 -22.05
N GLY A 206 -18.82 -14.99 -22.97
CA GLY A 206 -19.96 -14.46 -23.72
C GLY A 206 -20.88 -15.54 -24.29
N LYS A 207 -22.17 -15.24 -24.24
CA LYS A 207 -23.18 -15.90 -25.05
C LYS A 207 -23.19 -15.28 -26.45
#